data_AF-A0A1I6VEA9-F1
#
_entry.id   AF-A0A1I6VEA9-F1
#
_cell.length_a   1.000
_cell.length_b   1.000
_cell.length_c   1.000
_cell.angle_alpha   90.00
_cell.angle_beta   90.00
_cell.angle_gamma   90.00
#
_symmetry.space_group_name_H-M   'P 1'
#
loop_
_entity.id
_entity.type
_entity.pdbx_description
1 polymer ?
#
loop_
_entity_poly.entity_id
_entity_poly.type
_entity_poly.pdbx_seq_one_letter_code
_entity_poly.pdbx_strand_id
1 'polypeptide(L)' 'MQSRWMTLAEVAADRHLTLAEAQKLVDESNCPKAFKTTGTMYLI' A
#
# COMPACT_ATOMS: atom_id res chain seq x y z
N MET A 1 14.23 9.90 2.64
CA MET A 1 12.93 9.23 2.84
C MET A 1 12.17 9.32 1.52
N GLN A 2 12.25 8.29 0.67
CA GLN A 2 11.59 8.29 -0.64
C GLN A 2 10.21 7.65 -0.47
N SER A 3 9.20 8.47 -0.21
CA SER A 3 7.81 8.02 -0.20
C SER A 3 7.41 7.60 -1.61
N ARG A 4 7.09 6.32 -1.81
CA ARG A 4 6.76 5.76 -3.11
C ARG A 4 5.30 5.32 -3.12
N TRP A 5 4.59 5.70 -4.18
CA TRP A 5 3.25 5.20 -4.43
C TRP A 5 3.34 3.76 -4.91
N MET A 6 2.76 2.84 -4.14
CA MET A 6 2.68 1.42 -4.46
C MET A 6 1.24 0.95 -4.31
N THR A 7 0.81 0.03 -5.15
CA THR A 7 -0.48 -0.64 -4.98
C THR A 7 -0.44 -1.59 -3.79
N LEU A 8 -1.59 -1.94 -3.23
CA LEU A 8 -1.65 -2.92 -2.12
C LEU A 8 -0.95 -4.24 -2.49
N ALA A 9 -1.05 -4.67 -3.75
CA ALA A 9 -0.40 -5.86 -4.26
C ALA A 9 1.13 -5.71 -4.31
N GLU A 10 1.65 -4.54 -4.68
CA GLU A 10 3.08 -4.26 -4.64
C GLU A 10 3.61 -4.18 -3.21
N VAL A 11 2.85 -3.59 -2.28
CA VAL A 11 3.23 -3.56 -0.85
C VAL A 11 3.24 -4.96 -0.26
N ALA A 12 2.25 -5.78 -0.61
CA ALA A 12 2.20 -7.18 -0.22
C ALA A 12 3.38 -7.97 -0.79
N ALA A 13 3.72 -7.77 -2.07
CA ALA A 13 4.85 -8.44 -2.71
C ALA A 13 6.21 -8.00 -2.14
N ASP A 14 6.41 -6.69 -1.94
CA ASP A 14 7.65 -6.11 -1.41
C ASP A 14 7.95 -6.59 0.01
N ARG A 15 6.90 -6.66 0.85
CA ARG A 15 7.03 -7.11 2.25
C ARG A 15 6.79 -8.60 2.45
N HIS A 16 6.55 -9.35 1.37
CA HIS A 16 6.16 -10.77 1.44
C HIS A 16 4.95 -11.02 2.39
N LEU A 17 4.01 -10.08 2.40
CA LEU A 17 2.80 -10.13 3.21
C LEU A 17 1.61 -10.60 2.38
N THR A 18 0.57 -11.07 3.07
CA THR A 18 -0.73 -11.28 2.41
C THR A 18 -1.40 -9.94 2.12
N LEU A 19 -2.32 -9.89 1.14
CA LEU A 19 -3.10 -8.68 0.85
C LEU A 19 -3.83 -8.16 2.11
N ALA A 20 -4.31 -9.05 2.97
CA ALA A 20 -4.97 -8.68 4.22
C ALA A 20 -4.01 -8.02 5.23
N GLU A 21 -2.78 -8.50 5.32
CA GLU A 21 -1.75 -7.89 6.18
C GLU A 21 -1.23 -6.58 5.62
N ALA A 22 -1.04 -6.48 4.30
CA ALA A 22 -0.73 -5.22 3.66
C ALA A 22 -1.86 -4.19 3.88
N GLN A 23 -3.13 -4.62 3.81
CA GLN A 23 -4.29 -3.79 4.13
C GLN A 23 -4.27 -3.28 5.57
N LYS A 24 -3.98 -4.15 6.54
CA LYS A 24 -3.81 -3.74 7.94
C LYS A 24 -2.67 -2.76 8.10
N LEU A 25 -1.53 -3.01 7.46
CA LEU A 25 -0.34 -2.18 7.61
C LEU A 25 -0.55 -0.75 7.09
N VAL A 26 -1.22 -0.59 5.95
CA VAL A 26 -1.56 0.73 5.39
C VAL A 26 -2.64 1.44 6.21
N ASP A 27 -3.56 0.68 6.81
CA ASP A 27 -4.62 1.20 7.67
C ASP A 27 -4.06 1.67 9.02
N GLU A 28 -3.24 0.85 9.68
CA GLU A 28 -2.54 1.16 10.92
C GLU A 28 -1.55 2.31 10.76
N SER A 29 -0.84 2.36 9.63
CA SER A 29 0.12 3.45 9.34
C SER A 29 -0.57 4.75 8.92
N ASN A 30 -1.89 4.77 8.73
CA ASN A 30 -2.62 5.90 8.11
C ASN A 30 -1.93 6.38 6.82
N CYS A 31 -1.43 5.43 6.02
CA CYS A 31 -0.70 5.76 4.80
C CYS A 31 -1.61 6.54 3.84
N PRO A 32 -1.12 7.65 3.23
CA PRO A 32 -1.87 8.38 2.22
C PRO A 32 -2.33 7.44 1.12
N LYS A 33 -3.66 7.36 0.93
CA LYS A 33 -4.30 6.52 -0.06
C LYS A 33 -4.79 7.39 -1.22
N ALA A 34 -4.31 7.08 -2.41
CA ALA A 34 -4.71 7.74 -3.64
C ALA A 34 -5.51 6.77 -4.50
N PHE A 35 -6.76 7.12 -4.79
CA PHE A 35 -7.58 6.39 -5.73
C PHE A 35 -7.25 6.89 -7.14
N LYS A 36 -6.59 6.04 -7.93
CA LYS A 36 -6.35 6.30 -9.36
C LYS A 36 -7.28 5.43 -10.19
N THR A 37 -7.45 5.79 -11.46
CA THR A 37 -8.25 5.04 -12.44
C THR A 37 -7.81 3.58 -12.59
N THR A 38 -6.54 3.28 -12.30
CA THR A 38 -5.94 1.95 -12.37
C THR A 38 -6.02 1.16 -11.06
N GLY A 39 -6.52 1.76 -9.97
CA GLY A 39 -6.66 1.12 -8.66
C GLY A 39 -6.25 2.02 -7.48
N THR A 40 -6.36 1.46 -6.28
CA THR A 40 -5.97 2.14 -5.04
C THR A 40 -4.46 2.03 -4.82
N MET A 41 -3.80 3.17 -4.72
CA MET A 41 -2.38 3.29 -4.39
C MET A 41 -2.21 3.80 -2.96
N TYR A 42 -1.15 3.34 -2.31
CA TYR A 42 -0.76 3.70 -0.96
C TYR A 42 0.64 4.30 -1.02
N LEU A 43 0.86 5.39 -0.31
CA LEU A 43 2.17 5.99 -0.14
C LEU A 43 2.87 5.28 1.02
N ILE A 44 3.88 4.47 0.70
CA ILE A 44 4.75 3.77 1.65
C ILE A 44 6.12 4.45 1.68
#